data_AF-A0AB36XMV6-F1
#
_entry.id   AF-A0AB36XMV6-F1
#
_cell.length_a   1.000
_cell.length_b   1.000
_cell.length_c   1.000
_cell.angle_alpha   90.00
_cell.angle_beta   90.00
_cell.angle_gamma   90.00
#
_symmetry.space_group_name_H-M   'P 1'
#
loop_
_entity.id
_entity.type
_entity.pdbx_description
1 polymer ?
#
loop_
_entity_poly.entity_id
_entity_poly.type
_entity_poly.pdbx_seq_one_letter_code
_entity_poly.pdbx_strand_id
1 'polypeptide(L)' 'MLGADEYEFPFFLQPQKLPSVPFMVVDPRDLPDEWQEAFERFLIGVAVPHPIYVYQHDYERFCLLVKQGEILI' A
#
# COMPACT_ATOMS: atom_id res chain seq x y z
N MET A 1 19.15 10.08 19.59
CA MET A 1 19.17 9.41 18.28
C MET A 1 18.49 8.06 18.48
N LEU A 2 17.22 7.96 18.14
CA LEU A 2 16.49 6.69 18.16
C LEU A 2 16.65 6.08 16.76
N GLY A 3 17.08 4.82 16.73
CA GLY A 3 17.42 4.08 15.50
C GLY A 3 16.19 3.84 14.64
N ALA A 4 16.41 3.83 13.33
CA ALA A 4 15.38 3.66 12.30
C ALA A 4 14.83 2.23 12.16
N ASP A 5 14.94 1.39 13.22
CA ASP A 5 14.69 -0.06 13.15
C ASP A 5 13.38 -0.52 13.84
N GLU A 6 12.50 0.37 14.31
CA GLU A 6 11.27 -0.05 15.04
C GLU A 6 9.96 0.59 14.54
N TYR A 7 9.90 1.11 13.32
CA TYR A 7 8.61 1.26 12.65
C TYR A 7 8.34 0.00 11.82
N GLU A 8 7.97 -1.09 12.50
CA GLU A 8 7.18 -2.13 11.86
C GLU A 8 5.96 -1.43 11.26
N PHE A 9 5.94 -1.37 9.94
CA PHE A 9 4.78 -0.84 9.24
C PHE A 9 3.62 -1.77 9.62
N PRO A 10 2.56 -1.27 10.27
CA PRO A 10 1.67 -2.14 11.04
C PRO A 10 0.88 -3.13 10.18
N PHE A 11 0.88 -2.94 8.86
CA PHE A 11 0.15 -3.77 7.91
C PHE A 11 1.09 -4.18 6.77
N PHE A 12 1.32 -5.48 6.64
CA PHE A 12 1.92 -6.09 5.45
C PHE A 12 0.82 -6.87 4.75
N LEU A 13 0.27 -6.30 3.67
CA LEU A 13 -0.64 -7.03 2.80
C LEU A 13 0.12 -8.15 2.08
N GLN A 14 -0.45 -9.36 2.09
CA GLN A 14 0.16 -10.52 1.45
C GLN A 14 0.05 -10.40 -0.08
N PRO A 15 1.18 -10.43 -0.82
CA PRO A 15 1.13 -10.42 -2.29
C PRO A 15 0.52 -11.70 -2.85
N GLN A 16 -0.33 -11.56 -3.86
CA GLN A 16 -1.04 -12.63 -4.54
C GLN A 16 -0.71 -12.60 -6.04
N LYS A 17 -0.57 -13.79 -6.64
CA LYS A 17 -0.40 -13.96 -8.09
C LYS A 17 -1.75 -14.32 -8.71
N LEU A 18 -2.27 -13.44 -9.57
CA LEU A 18 -3.49 -13.71 -10.32
C LEU A 18 -3.19 -14.35 -11.68
N PRO A 19 -4.00 -15.32 -12.16
CA PRO A 19 -3.73 -16.09 -13.39
C PRO A 19 -3.50 -15.26 -14.66
N SER A 20 -4.08 -14.06 -14.74
CA SER A 20 -4.03 -13.18 -15.93
C SER A 20 -3.33 -11.85 -15.66
N VAL A 21 -2.72 -11.68 -14.47
CA VAL A 21 -2.00 -10.44 -14.13
C VAL A 21 -0.49 -10.72 -14.13
N PRO A 22 0.28 -10.01 -14.98
CA PRO A 22 1.72 -10.26 -15.09
C PRO A 22 2.47 -9.87 -13.82
N PHE A 23 1.93 -8.94 -13.03
CA PHE A 23 2.49 -8.47 -11.77
C PHE A 23 1.82 -9.10 -10.55
N MET A 24 2.48 -9.02 -9.40
CA MET A 24 1.89 -9.35 -8.11
C MET A 24 0.92 -8.24 -7.68
N VAL A 25 -0.14 -8.63 -6.98
CA VAL A 25 -1.15 -7.72 -6.46
C VAL A 25 -1.37 -7.91 -4.98
N VAL A 26 -1.96 -6.94 -4.30
CA VAL A 26 -2.41 -7.04 -2.91
C VAL A 26 -3.88 -6.66 -2.80
N ASP A 27 -4.53 -7.13 -1.74
CA ASP A 27 -5.90 -6.78 -1.40
C ASP A 27 -5.89 -5.67 -0.34
N PRO A 28 -6.25 -4.41 -0.69
CA PRO A 28 -6.16 -3.29 0.23
C PRO A 28 -7.29 -3.28 1.27
N ARG A 29 -8.28 -4.18 1.19
CA ARG A 29 -9.42 -4.22 2.11
C ARG A 29 -9.06 -4.72 3.51
N ASP A 30 -7.88 -5.30 3.68
CA ASP A 30 -7.36 -5.70 4.98
C ASP A 30 -6.65 -4.53 5.73
N LEU A 31 -6.59 -3.34 5.12
CA LEU A 31 -6.10 -2.13 5.80
C LEU A 31 -7.16 -1.57 6.76
N PRO A 32 -6.76 -0.97 7.90
CA PRO A 32 -7.69 -0.17 8.70
C PRO A 32 -8.28 1.00 7.90
N ASP A 33 -9.46 1.46 8.29
CA ASP A 33 -10.21 2.50 7.58
C ASP A 33 -9.38 3.76 7.24
N GLU A 34 -8.63 4.30 8.23
CA GLU A 34 -7.78 5.49 8.02
C GLU A 34 -6.67 5.24 6.98
N TRP A 35 -6.08 4.04 7.03
CA TRP A 35 -5.06 3.62 6.08
C TRP A 35 -5.63 3.38 4.69
N GLN A 36 -6.82 2.80 4.61
CA GLN A 36 -7.52 2.58 3.36
C GLN A 36 -7.87 3.92 2.70
N GLU A 37 -8.39 4.89 3.47
CA GLU A 37 -8.71 6.22 2.95
C GLU A 37 -7.45 6.95 2.43
N ALA A 38 -6.36 6.93 3.20
CA ALA A 38 -5.10 7.52 2.77
C ALA A 38 -4.55 6.84 1.51
N PHE A 39 -4.66 5.51 1.43
CA PHE A 39 -4.21 4.75 0.27
C PHE A 39 -5.07 5.01 -0.97
N GLU A 40 -6.39 5.07 -0.85
CA GLU A 40 -7.31 5.41 -1.93
C GLU A 40 -7.01 6.80 -2.50
N ARG A 41 -6.70 7.78 -1.64
CA ARG A 41 -6.26 9.12 -2.06
C ARG A 41 -4.91 9.08 -2.79
N PHE A 42 -3.95 8.29 -2.30
CA PHE A 42 -2.65 8.12 -2.96
C PHE A 42 -2.78 7.54 -4.37
N LEU A 43 -3.71 6.60 -4.57
CA LEU A 43 -3.93 5.98 -5.89
C LEU A 43 -4.48 6.96 -6.94
N ILE A 44 -5.08 8.08 -6.53
CA ILE A 44 -5.59 9.12 -7.44
C ILE A 44 -4.42 9.68 -8.27
N GLY A 45 -4.39 9.34 -9.55
CA GLY A 45 -3.36 9.79 -10.49
C GLY A 45 -2.09 8.93 -10.51
N VAL A 46 -1.98 7.91 -9.65
CA VAL A 46 -0.85 6.96 -9.61
C VAL A 46 -1.17 5.66 -10.35
N ALA A 47 -2.39 5.14 -10.20
CA ALA A 47 -2.79 3.87 -10.80
C ALA A 47 -4.18 3.92 -11.44
N VAL A 48 -4.44 3.02 -12.40
CA VAL A 48 -5.78 2.79 -12.95
C VAL A 48 -6.58 2.01 -11.90
N PRO A 49 -7.78 2.49 -11.49
CA PRO A 49 -8.57 1.82 -10.46
C PRO A 49 -8.93 0.40 -10.90
N HIS A 50 -8.34 -0.59 -10.25
CA HIS A 50 -8.78 -1.97 -10.31
C HIS A 50 -9.70 -2.18 -9.10
N PRO A 51 -10.96 -2.56 -9.29
CA PRO A 51 -11.97 -2.52 -8.22
C PRO A 51 -11.77 -3.55 -7.09
N ILE A 52 -10.74 -4.40 -7.15
CA ILE A 52 -10.58 -5.54 -6.24
C ILE A 52 -9.13 -5.73 -5.77
N TYR A 53 -8.13 -5.43 -6.61
CA TYR A 53 -6.71 -5.66 -6.29
C TYR A 53 -5.85 -4.51 -6.81
N VAL A 54 -4.85 -4.10 -6.04
CA VAL A 54 -3.85 -3.09 -6.44
C VAL A 54 -2.51 -3.75 -6.70
N TYR A 55 -1.64 -3.15 -7.49
CA TYR A 55 -0.32 -3.73 -7.70
C TYR A 55 0.53 -3.66 -6.42
N GLN A 56 1.31 -4.70 -6.17
CA GLN A 56 2.24 -4.75 -5.03
C GLN A 56 3.17 -3.53 -5.01
N HIS A 57 3.68 -3.10 -6.17
CA HIS A 57 4.63 -1.98 -6.24
C HIS A 57 4.00 -0.63 -5.85
N ASP A 58 2.71 -0.43 -6.12
CA ASP A 58 2.00 0.78 -5.71
C ASP A 58 1.84 0.81 -4.19
N TYR A 59 1.52 -0.34 -3.59
CA TYR A 59 1.42 -0.49 -2.15
C TYR A 59 2.78 -0.30 -1.46
N GLU A 60 3.85 -0.92 -1.97
CA GLU A 60 5.21 -0.72 -1.45
C GLU A 60 5.64 0.75 -1.49
N ARG A 61 5.29 1.46 -2.58
CA ARG A 61 5.56 2.89 -2.72
C ARG A 61 4.77 3.72 -1.71
N PHE A 62 3.48 3.43 -1.52
CA PHE A 62 2.68 4.07 -0.48
C PHE A 62 3.31 3.88 0.90
N CYS A 63 3.71 2.65 1.24
CA CYS A 63 4.34 2.35 2.52
C CYS A 63 5.63 3.15 2.74
N LEU A 64 6.46 3.28 1.69
CA LEU A 64 7.68 4.09 1.76
C LEU A 64 7.38 5.57 2.05
N LEU A 65 6.38 6.15 1.37
CA LEU A 65 6.01 7.56 1.53
C LEU A 65 5.45 7.86 2.93
N VAL A 66 4.67 6.94 3.51
CA VAL A 66 4.20 7.06 4.90
C VAL A 66 5.38 6.96 5.88
N LYS A 67 6.32 6.02 5.67
CA LYS A 67 7.54 5.92 6.50
C LYS A 67 8.39 7.19 6.45
N GLN A 68 8.40 7.88 5.30
CA GLN A 68 9.10 9.14 5.10
C GLN A 68 8.34 10.35 5.67
N GLY A 69 7.09 10.18 6.10
CA GLY A 69 6.22 11.26 6.57
C GLY A 69 5.66 12.14 5.44
N GLU A 70 5.77 11.70 4.19
CA GLU A 70 5.20 12.40 3.02
C GLU A 70 3.68 12.17 2.90
N ILE A 71 3.21 11.02 3.37
CA ILE A 71 1.78 10.71 3.52
C ILE A 71 1.49 10.57 5.01
N LEU A 72 0.49 11.31 5.46
CA LEU A 72 -0.06 11.19 6.81
C LEU A 72 -1.25 10.23 6.77
N ILE A 73 -1.31 9.34 7.75
CA ILE A 73 -2.46 8.49 8.03
C ILE A 73 -3.36 9.22 9.03
#